data_AF-A0A398B1V8-F1
#
_entry.id   AF-A0A398B1V8-F1
#
_cell.length_a   1.000
_cell.length_b   1.000
_cell.length_c   1.000
_cell.angle_alpha   90.00
_cell.angle_beta   90.00
_cell.angle_gamma   90.00
#
_symmetry.space_group_name_H-M   'P 1'
#
loop_
_entity.id
_entity.type
_entity.pdbx_description
1 polymer ?
#
loop_
_entity_poly.entity_id
_entity_poly.type
_entity_poly.pdbx_seq_one_letter_code
_entity_poly.pdbx_strand_id
1 'polypeptide(L)'
;MDKKKINRIVTVNTATFFSIWVLIFLAGADKPPPVGFLWLVALVALLDVAMFFYLKFFIPKLWKKDKGLFRLNISCFLLGGAAVTLLTILLNVKLFSQVGMVSALFWVLSIMAAATVNAICFYAFNVVLVLRARAD
;
A
#
# COMPACT_ATOMS: atom_id res chain seq x y z
N MET A 1 7.96 3.97 -23.41
CA MET A 1 6.76 3.10 -23.28
C MET A 1 5.55 3.92 -23.70
N ASP A 2 4.66 3.33 -24.49
CA ASP A 2 3.39 3.94 -24.89
C ASP A 2 2.54 4.29 -23.64
N LYS A 3 1.96 5.48 -23.62
CA LYS A 3 1.02 5.96 -22.59
C LYS A 3 -0.11 4.95 -22.35
N LYS A 4 -0.60 4.28 -23.39
CA LYS A 4 -1.65 3.25 -23.28
C LYS A 4 -1.19 2.05 -22.43
N LYS A 5 0.03 1.55 -22.65
CA LYS A 5 0.62 0.46 -21.86
C LYS A 5 0.81 0.89 -20.40
N ILE A 6 1.28 2.12 -20.16
CA ILE A 6 1.42 2.66 -18.79
C ILE A 6 0.08 2.69 -18.07
N ASN A 7 -0.94 3.29 -18.69
CA ASN A 7 -2.27 3.42 -18.08
C ASN A 7 -2.90 2.05 -17.79
N ARG A 8 -2.68 1.05 -18.66
CA ARG A 8 -3.12 -0.32 -18.41
C ARG A 8 -2.47 -0.92 -17.16
N ILE A 9 -1.14 -0.82 -17.03
CA ILE A 9 -0.42 -1.33 -15.86
C ILE A 9 -0.89 -0.61 -14.58
N VAL A 10 -1.05 0.70 -14.64
CA VAL A 10 -1.55 1.51 -13.51
C VAL A 10 -2.94 1.03 -13.08
N THR A 11 -3.87 0.89 -14.02
CA THR A 11 -5.26 0.48 -13.74
C THR A 11 -5.32 -0.92 -13.12
N VAL A 12 -4.52 -1.87 -13.64
CA VAL A 12 -4.44 -3.22 -13.07
C VAL A 12 -3.91 -3.16 -11.63
N ASN A 13 -2.88 -2.36 -11.37
CA ASN A 13 -2.33 -2.22 -10.02
C ASN A 13 -3.34 -1.63 -9.04
N THR A 14 -4.01 -0.53 -9.39
CA THR A 14 -4.93 0.14 -8.47
C THR A 14 -6.14 -0.75 -8.18
N ALA A 15 -6.73 -1.37 -9.20
CA ALA A 15 -7.83 -2.31 -9.02
C ALA A 15 -7.43 -3.52 -8.15
N THR A 16 -6.23 -4.07 -8.38
CA THR A 16 -5.71 -5.21 -7.61
C THR A 16 -5.40 -4.81 -6.17
N PHE A 17 -4.76 -3.66 -5.95
CA PHE A 17 -4.42 -3.16 -4.63
C PHE A 17 -5.67 -2.91 -3.80
N PHE A 18 -6.62 -2.13 -4.33
CA PHE A 18 -7.86 -1.84 -3.63
C PHE A 18 -8.62 -3.12 -3.27
N SER A 19 -8.81 -4.01 -4.25
CA SER A 19 -9.58 -5.25 -4.03
C SER A 19 -8.91 -6.18 -3.03
N ILE A 20 -7.60 -6.41 -3.14
CA ILE A 20 -6.87 -7.30 -2.23
C ILE A 20 -6.91 -6.77 -0.80
N TRP A 21 -6.64 -5.48 -0.58
CA TRP A 21 -6.63 -4.93 0.76
C TRP A 21 -8.01 -4.91 1.40
N VAL A 22 -9.06 -4.56 0.65
CA VAL A 22 -10.43 -4.64 1.15
C VAL A 22 -10.78 -6.09 1.53
N LEU A 23 -10.39 -7.09 0.71
CA LEU A 23 -10.63 -8.50 1.02
C LEU A 23 -9.86 -8.97 2.25
N ILE A 24 -8.60 -8.57 2.41
CA ILE A 24 -7.80 -8.91 3.60
C ILE A 24 -8.45 -8.33 4.86
N PHE A 25 -8.84 -7.06 4.84
CA PHE A 25 -9.51 -6.46 6.00
C PHE A 25 -10.87 -7.08 6.26
N LEU A 26 -11.63 -7.41 5.22
CA LEU A 26 -12.93 -8.06 5.36
C LEU A 26 -12.79 -9.46 5.97
N ALA A 27 -11.74 -10.20 5.60
CA ALA A 27 -11.45 -11.52 6.17
C ALA A 27 -11.08 -11.46 7.65
N GLY A 28 -10.49 -10.34 8.10
CA GLY A 28 -10.15 -10.10 9.50
C GLY A 28 -11.22 -9.39 10.32
N ALA A 29 -12.34 -8.98 9.72
CA ALA A 29 -13.41 -8.26 10.40
C ALA A 29 -14.42 -9.20 11.08
N ASP A 30 -15.02 -8.73 12.18
CA ASP A 30 -16.18 -9.37 12.79
C ASP A 30 -17.35 -9.48 11.80
N LYS A 31 -18.24 -10.48 11.98
CA LYS A 31 -19.39 -10.70 11.10
C LYS A 31 -20.71 -10.48 11.86
N PRO A 32 -21.61 -9.60 11.38
CA PRO A 32 -21.46 -8.74 10.20
C PRO A 32 -20.42 -7.62 10.41
N PRO A 33 -19.77 -7.11 9.34
CA PRO A 33 -18.78 -6.05 9.46
C PRO A 33 -19.36 -4.82 10.17
N PRO A 34 -18.70 -4.29 11.21
CA PRO A 34 -19.18 -3.11 11.90
C PRO A 34 -19.12 -1.89 10.98
N VAL A 35 -19.92 -0.86 11.26
CA VAL A 35 -19.93 0.40 10.48
C VAL A 35 -18.53 1.03 10.39
N GLY A 36 -17.71 0.83 11.42
CA GLY A 36 -16.30 1.25 11.44
C GLY A 36 -15.45 0.69 10.29
N PHE A 37 -15.83 -0.43 9.69
CA PHE A 37 -15.17 -1.01 8.53
C PHE A 37 -15.17 -0.08 7.31
N LEU A 38 -16.20 0.75 7.15
CA LEU A 38 -16.27 1.71 6.05
C LEU A 38 -15.14 2.76 6.11
N TRP A 39 -14.67 3.11 7.33
CA TRP A 39 -13.51 4.00 7.49
C TRP A 39 -12.22 3.33 7.00
N LEU A 40 -12.08 2.01 7.18
CA LEU A 40 -10.96 1.26 6.61
C LEU A 40 -11.03 1.22 5.08
N VAL A 41 -12.21 1.01 4.51
CA VAL A 41 -12.39 1.06 3.04
C VAL A 41 -12.04 2.44 2.49
N ALA A 42 -12.46 3.51 3.17
CA ALA A 42 -12.09 4.88 2.81
C ALA A 42 -10.58 5.14 2.90
N LEU A 43 -9.92 4.62 3.95
CA LEU A 43 -8.46 4.68 4.08
C LEU A 43 -7.77 3.94 2.93
N VAL A 44 -8.23 2.73 2.58
CA VAL A 44 -7.68 1.97 1.44
C VAL A 44 -7.87 2.73 0.13
N ALA A 45 -9.04 3.35 -0.09
CA ALA A 45 -9.27 4.19 -1.26
C ALA A 45 -8.30 5.38 -1.33
N LEU A 46 -8.06 6.05 -0.20
CA LEU A 46 -7.10 7.16 -0.13
C LEU A 46 -5.66 6.70 -0.45
N LEU A 47 -5.26 5.56 0.10
CA LEU A 47 -3.96 4.95 -0.18
C LEU A 47 -3.84 4.53 -1.65
N ASP A 48 -4.91 4.01 -2.26
CA ASP A 48 -4.94 3.64 -3.67
C ASP A 48 -4.79 4.86 -4.59
N VAL A 49 -5.38 6.00 -4.23
CA VAL A 49 -5.16 7.28 -4.93
C VAL A 49 -3.69 7.72 -4.82
N ALA A 50 -3.08 7.66 -3.63
CA ALA A 50 -1.66 7.97 -3.49
C ALA A 50 -0.78 7.03 -4.34
N MET A 51 -1.14 5.75 -4.36
CA MET A 51 -0.47 4.71 -5.14
C MET A 51 -0.62 4.92 -6.65
N PHE A 52 -1.77 5.39 -7.12
CA PHE A 52 -1.98 5.78 -8.52
C PHE A 52 -1.00 6.86 -8.98
N PHE A 53 -0.80 7.91 -8.18
CA PHE A 53 0.19 8.95 -8.48
C PHE A 53 1.61 8.40 -8.42
N TYR A 54 1.92 7.56 -7.43
CA TYR A 54 3.21 6.91 -7.32
C TYR A 54 3.54 6.04 -8.54
N LEU A 55 2.58 5.22 -9.01
CA LEU A 55 2.73 4.34 -10.17
C LEU A 55 3.04 5.12 -11.45
N LYS A 56 2.40 6.27 -11.68
CA LYS A 56 2.67 7.13 -12.84
C LYS A 56 4.13 7.56 -12.92
N PHE A 57 4.79 7.74 -11.78
CA PHE A 57 6.21 8.04 -11.69
C PHE A 57 7.10 6.78 -11.71
N PHE A 58 6.70 5.75 -10.97
CA PHE A 58 7.48 4.54 -10.75
C PHE A 58 7.59 3.67 -12.01
N ILE A 59 6.50 3.47 -12.74
CA ILE A 59 6.45 2.58 -13.90
C ILE A 59 7.38 3.02 -15.05
N PRO A 60 7.42 4.31 -15.47
CA PRO A 60 8.40 4.78 -16.45
C PRO A 60 9.85 4.54 -16.03
N LYS A 61 10.17 4.72 -14.74
CA LYS A 61 11.52 4.48 -14.21
C LYS A 61 11.88 2.99 -14.18
N LEU A 62 10.93 2.15 -13.76
CA LEU A 62 11.09 0.70 -13.78
C LEU A 62 11.30 0.20 -15.21
N TRP A 63 10.57 0.76 -16.18
CA TRP A 63 10.77 0.47 -17.61
C TRP A 63 12.18 0.81 -18.09
N LYS A 64 12.78 1.89 -17.60
CA LYS A 64 14.15 2.30 -17.96
C LYS A 64 15.24 1.54 -17.18
N LYS A 65 14.86 0.62 -16.28
CA LYS A 65 15.77 -0.10 -15.37
C LYS A 65 16.63 0.87 -14.53
N ASP A 66 16.02 1.95 -14.05
CA ASP A 66 16.71 2.95 -13.23
C ASP A 66 17.32 2.33 -11.96
N LYS A 67 18.54 2.74 -11.59
CA LYS A 67 19.27 2.13 -10.47
C LYS A 67 18.68 2.60 -9.14
N GLY A 68 18.61 1.69 -8.16
CA GLY A 68 18.15 2.04 -6.80
C GLY A 68 16.64 2.21 -6.65
N LEU A 69 15.85 1.93 -7.69
CA LEU A 69 14.39 2.07 -7.66
C LEU A 69 13.72 1.18 -6.59
N PHE A 70 14.29 0.00 -6.31
CA PHE A 70 13.83 -0.87 -5.22
C PHE A 70 13.95 -0.18 -3.85
N ARG A 71 15.09 0.48 -3.57
CA ARG A 71 15.29 1.21 -2.31
C ARG A 71 14.31 2.37 -2.19
N LEU A 72 14.13 3.13 -3.28
CA LEU A 72 13.15 4.22 -3.30
C LEU A 72 11.73 3.70 -3.01
N ASN A 73 11.35 2.56 -3.60
CA ASN A 73 10.07 1.91 -3.35
C ASN A 73 9.91 1.51 -1.88
N ILE A 74 10.89 0.82 -1.30
CA ILE A 74 10.87 0.47 0.12
C ILE A 74 10.71 1.72 0.99
N SER A 75 11.48 2.78 0.74
CA SER A 75 11.35 4.04 1.48
C SER A 75 9.97 4.68 1.35
N CYS A 76 9.38 4.72 0.15
CA CYS A 76 8.04 5.27 -0.05
C CYS A 76 6.96 4.50 0.72
N PHE A 77 7.02 3.16 0.72
CA PHE A 77 6.07 2.33 1.46
C PHE A 77 6.27 2.43 2.98
N LEU A 78 7.52 2.50 3.46
CA LEU A 78 7.81 2.75 4.87
C LEU A 78 7.29 4.11 5.33
N LEU A 79 7.44 5.16 4.52
CA LEU A 79 6.85 6.48 4.79
C LEU A 79 5.31 6.41 4.81
N GLY A 80 4.70 5.68 3.89
CA GLY A 80 3.27 5.41 3.90
C GLY A 80 2.81 4.67 5.16
N GLY A 81 3.53 3.62 5.56
CA GLY A 81 3.28 2.87 6.80
C GLY A 81 3.44 3.73 8.05
N ALA A 82 4.45 4.59 8.10
CA ALA A 82 4.64 5.55 9.18
C ALA A 82 3.50 6.58 9.23
N ALA A 83 3.05 7.07 8.07
CA ALA A 83 1.91 7.99 7.98
C ALA A 83 0.61 7.34 8.48
N VAL A 84 0.33 6.09 8.06
CA VAL A 84 -0.83 5.32 8.55
C VAL A 84 -0.72 5.09 10.06
N THR A 85 0.46 4.71 10.55
CA THR A 85 0.71 4.52 11.98
C THR A 85 0.41 5.81 12.76
N LEU A 86 1.00 6.93 12.34
CA LEU A 86 0.77 8.22 12.98
C LEU A 86 -0.72 8.60 12.96
N LEU A 87 -1.38 8.44 11.82
CA LEU A 87 -2.81 8.70 11.68
C LEU A 87 -3.63 7.85 12.65
N THR A 88 -3.35 6.55 12.76
CA THR A 88 -4.08 5.65 13.68
C THR A 88 -3.90 6.04 15.14
N ILE A 89 -2.69 6.47 15.53
CA ILE A 89 -2.39 6.95 16.89
C ILE A 89 -3.13 8.26 17.17
N LEU A 90 -3.10 9.21 16.24
CA LEU A 90 -3.75 10.52 16.39
C LEU A 90 -5.28 10.42 16.43
N LEU A 91 -5.88 9.48 15.70
CA LEU A 91 -7.32 9.26 15.74
C LEU A 91 -7.78 8.50 16.99
N ASN A 92 -6.86 7.80 17.69
CA ASN A 92 -7.17 6.95 18.84
C ASN A 92 -6.31 7.27 20.06
N VAL A 93 -5.99 8.55 20.31
CA VAL A 93 -5.07 8.98 21.39
C VAL A 93 -5.46 8.40 22.75
N LYS A 94 -6.75 8.40 23.08
CA LYS A 94 -7.25 7.84 24.35
C LYS A 94 -6.93 6.35 24.49
N LEU A 95 -7.10 5.57 23.42
CA LEU A 95 -6.77 4.15 23.42
C LEU A 95 -5.25 3.96 23.60
N PHE A 96 -4.44 4.69 22.83
CA PHE A 96 -2.98 4.59 22.89
C PHE A 96 -2.39 5.06 24.22
N SER A 97 -3.06 5.98 24.94
CA SER A 97 -2.68 6.36 26.31
C SER A 97 -2.95 5.27 27.36
N GLN A 98 -3.81 4.29 27.05
CA GLN A 98 -4.24 3.25 28.00
C GLN A 98 -3.58 1.89 27.77
N VAL A 99 -3.31 1.52 26.52
CA VAL A 99 -2.81 0.18 26.14
C VAL A 99 -1.33 -0.09 26.49
N GLY A 100 -0.62 0.92 27.00
CA GLY A 100 0.79 0.82 27.39
C GLY A 100 1.76 0.83 26.20
N MET A 101 3.03 1.15 26.50
CA MET A 101 4.07 1.36 25.48
C MET A 101 4.36 0.10 24.66
N VAL A 102 4.33 -1.08 25.28
CA VAL A 102 4.62 -2.36 24.61
C VAL A 102 3.58 -2.67 23.54
N SER A 103 2.29 -2.55 23.84
CA SER A 103 1.20 -2.76 22.87
C SER A 103 1.26 -1.76 21.73
N ALA A 104 1.59 -0.49 22.03
CA ALA A 104 1.78 0.53 21.02
C ALA A 104 2.94 0.17 20.08
N LEU A 105 4.08 -0.32 20.61
CA LEU A 105 5.21 -0.78 19.80
C LEU A 105 4.82 -1.95 18.89
N PHE A 106 4.08 -2.93 19.39
CA PHE A 106 3.59 -4.04 18.56
C PHE A 106 2.69 -3.55 17.41
N TRP A 107 1.84 -2.56 17.66
CA TRP A 107 1.03 -1.94 16.62
C TRP A 107 1.88 -1.29 15.53
N VAL A 108 2.86 -0.45 15.92
CA VAL A 108 3.80 0.18 14.99
C VAL A 108 4.54 -0.88 14.18
N LEU A 109 5.13 -1.87 14.84
CA LEU A 109 5.89 -2.93 14.17
C LEU A 109 5.04 -3.73 13.18
N SER A 110 3.77 -3.99 13.51
CA SER A 110 2.85 -4.72 12.64
C SER A 110 2.54 -3.94 11.36
N ILE A 111 2.26 -2.63 11.47
CA ILE A 111 2.02 -1.78 10.29
C ILE A 111 3.30 -1.65 9.45
N MET A 112 4.45 -1.47 10.08
CA MET A 112 5.73 -1.35 9.35
C MET A 112 6.13 -2.66 8.66
N ALA A 113 5.87 -3.81 9.29
CA ALA A 113 6.05 -5.12 8.67
C ALA A 113 5.11 -5.28 7.47
N ALA A 114 3.82 -4.98 7.61
CA ALA A 114 2.85 -5.02 6.52
C ALA A 114 3.25 -4.10 5.35
N ALA A 115 3.70 -2.87 5.64
CA ALA A 115 4.19 -1.94 4.65
C ALA A 115 5.42 -2.48 3.90
N THR A 116 6.34 -3.13 4.61
CA THR A 116 7.55 -3.73 4.02
C THR A 116 7.21 -4.91 3.11
N VAL A 117 6.38 -5.84 3.58
CA VAL A 117 5.92 -6.99 2.79
C VAL A 117 5.20 -6.50 1.53
N ASN A 118 4.29 -5.53 1.69
CA ASN A 118 3.56 -4.93 0.58
C ASN A 118 4.51 -4.25 -0.43
N ALA A 119 5.54 -3.54 0.03
CA ALA A 119 6.54 -2.92 -0.84
C ALA A 119 7.27 -3.95 -1.71
N ILE A 120 7.66 -5.08 -1.12
CA ILE A 120 8.36 -6.18 -1.81
C ILE A 120 7.41 -6.80 -2.85
N CYS A 121 6.20 -7.19 -2.44
CA CYS A 121 5.19 -7.76 -3.32
C CYS A 121 4.82 -6.82 -4.46
N PHE A 122 4.61 -5.54 -4.17
CA PHE A 122 4.32 -4.51 -5.16
C PHE A 122 5.44 -4.37 -6.19
N TYR A 123 6.69 -4.32 -5.75
CA TYR A 123 7.83 -4.22 -6.66
C TYR A 123 7.90 -5.45 -7.57
N ALA A 124 7.82 -6.66 -7.00
CA ALA A 124 7.85 -7.90 -7.76
C ALA A 124 6.70 -7.99 -8.78
N PHE A 125 5.48 -7.65 -8.36
CA PHE A 125 4.30 -7.62 -9.23
C PHE A 125 4.50 -6.67 -10.42
N ASN A 126 5.02 -5.47 -10.17
CA ASN A 126 5.26 -4.49 -11.24
C ASN A 126 6.41 -4.88 -12.18
N VAL A 127 7.44 -5.57 -11.66
CA VAL A 127 8.47 -6.15 -12.53
C VAL A 127 7.84 -7.16 -13.49
N VAL A 128 6.99 -8.06 -13.00
CA VAL A 128 6.29 -9.06 -13.85
C VAL A 128 5.41 -8.38 -14.90
N LEU A 129 4.61 -7.38 -14.51
CA LEU A 129 3.75 -6.65 -15.45
C LEU A 129 4.55 -5.90 -16.53
N VAL A 130 5.65 -5.24 -16.14
CA VAL A 130 6.53 -4.55 -17.09
C VAL A 130 7.23 -5.53 -18.03
N LEU A 131 7.68 -6.68 -17.54
CA LEU A 131 8.28 -7.73 -18.37
C LEU A 131 7.28 -8.26 -19.40
N ARG A 132 6.05 -8.57 -18.99
CA ARG A 132 4.99 -9.01 -19.89
C ARG A 132 4.68 -7.96 -20.96
N ALA A 133 4.55 -6.70 -20.57
CA ALA A 133 4.27 -5.60 -21.50
C ALA A 133 5.41 -5.29 -22.50
N ARG A 134 6.63 -5.82 -22.27
CA ARG A 134 7.74 -5.78 -23.23
C ARG A 134 7.70 -6.91 -24.26
N ALA A 135 7.10 -8.05 -23.90
CA ALA A 135 6.97 -9.21 -24.77
C ALA A 135 5.82 -9.03 -25.78
N ASP A 136 4.77 -8.30 -25.39
CA ASP A 136 3.66 -7.83 -26.24
C ASP A 136 4.06 -6.61 -27.09
#